data_AF-A0A926ILC9-F1
#
_entry.id   AF-A0A926ILC9-F1
#
_cell.length_a   1.000
_cell.length_b   1.000
_cell.length_c   1.000
_cell.angle_alpha   90.00
_cell.angle_beta   90.00
_cell.angle_gamma   90.00
#
_symmetry.space_group_name_H-M   'P 1'
#
loop_
_entity.id
_entity.type
_entity.pdbx_description
1 polymer ?
#
loop_
_entity_poly.entity_id
_entity_poly.type
_entity_poly.pdbx_seq_one_letter_code
_entity_poly.pdbx_strand_id
1 'polypeptide(L)'
;MKLENDEFNLFIIGEDPREKISIIKKNLNQPATIKIFRGDNNTNLKTITDHGDLVLNPGNTMMPCFFEDGQCQLVLEKKKNKDSNYDIFHSGIRITEDFQSIGSSLIGIIDCSSDIGYTGIDIFRDGVKILKISEENVRQRISRGKKKLSETLAKQDEKLY
;
A
#
# COMPACT_ATOMS: atom_id res chain seq x y z
N MET A 1 2.63 -7.74 4.25
CA MET A 1 1.69 -8.41 3.31
C MET A 1 2.48 -9.19 2.26
N LYS A 2 1.95 -10.31 1.74
CA LYS A 2 2.54 -11.06 0.62
C LYS A 2 1.52 -11.32 -0.48
N LEU A 3 1.88 -11.05 -1.73
CA LEU A 3 1.18 -11.54 -2.92
C LEU A 3 2.03 -12.63 -3.57
N GLU A 4 1.39 -13.73 -3.95
CA GLU A 4 2.09 -14.92 -4.42
C GLU A 4 1.37 -15.54 -5.61
N ASN A 5 2.11 -15.77 -6.69
CA ASN A 5 1.68 -16.59 -7.81
C ASN A 5 2.86 -17.47 -8.30
N ASP A 6 2.67 -18.09 -9.46
CA ASP A 6 3.68 -18.94 -10.11
C ASP A 6 4.89 -18.16 -10.63
N GLU A 7 4.74 -16.86 -10.86
CA GLU A 7 5.75 -16.03 -11.51
C GLU A 7 6.62 -15.29 -10.49
N PHE A 8 6.03 -14.81 -9.39
CA PHE A 8 6.72 -14.02 -8.38
C PHE A 8 6.15 -14.19 -6.97
N ASN A 9 6.96 -13.77 -5.99
CA ASN A 9 6.48 -13.34 -4.69
C ASN A 9 6.67 -11.83 -4.59
N LEU A 10 5.66 -11.12 -4.10
CA LEU A 10 5.76 -9.70 -3.79
C LEU A 10 5.48 -9.53 -2.30
N PHE A 11 6.44 -8.96 -1.59
CA PHE A 11 6.30 -8.57 -0.20
C PHE A 11 6.21 -7.06 -0.11
N ILE A 12 5.23 -6.60 0.67
CA ILE A 12 5.10 -5.20 1.08
C ILE A 12 5.24 -5.20 2.60
N ILE A 13 6.30 -4.59 3.07
CA ILE A 13 6.76 -4.64 4.46
C ILE A 13 6.76 -3.21 5.01
N GLY A 14 6.21 -3.06 6.21
CA GLY A 14 6.17 -1.80 6.93
C GLY A 14 6.78 -1.91 8.31
N GLU A 15 7.26 -0.78 8.84
CA GLU A 15 7.66 -0.73 10.24
C GLU A 15 6.43 -0.82 11.17
N ASP A 16 6.56 -1.62 12.22
CA ASP A 16 5.67 -1.66 13.38
C ASP A 16 5.91 -0.38 14.22
N PRO A 17 4.89 0.40 14.59
CA PRO A 17 5.06 1.61 15.38
C PRO A 17 5.88 1.36 16.65
N ARG A 18 7.01 2.06 16.79
CA ARG A 18 7.80 2.01 18.02
C ARG A 18 6.95 2.55 19.17
N GLU A 19 7.09 1.98 20.37
CA GLU A 19 6.32 2.33 21.58
C GLU A 19 6.22 3.85 21.87
N LYS A 20 7.18 4.66 21.39
CA LYS A 20 7.21 6.12 21.54
C LYS A 20 6.10 6.88 20.81
N ILE A 21 5.45 6.30 19.79
CA ILE A 21 4.34 6.96 19.06
C ILE A 21 2.97 6.66 19.68
N SER A 22 2.90 5.75 20.67
CA SER A 22 1.70 5.48 21.47
C SER A 22 1.08 6.71 22.15
N ILE A 23 1.82 7.83 22.23
CA ILE A 23 1.41 9.09 22.84
C ILE A 23 0.66 10.02 21.86
N ILE A 24 0.87 9.89 20.53
CA ILE A 24 0.16 10.70 19.52
C ILE A 24 -1.10 9.97 19.04
N LYS A 25 -2.01 9.70 19.98
CA LYS A 25 -3.27 8.93 19.82
C LYS A 25 -4.37 9.62 19.00
N LYS A 26 -4.06 10.33 17.91
CA LYS A 26 -5.11 10.94 17.05
C LYS A 26 -5.53 10.09 15.85
N ASN A 27 -4.75 9.08 15.46
CA ASN A 27 -4.98 8.30 14.23
C ASN A 27 -4.97 6.76 14.43
N LEU A 28 -4.78 6.24 15.64
CA LEU A 28 -4.91 4.81 15.90
C LEU A 28 -6.37 4.37 15.61
N ASN A 29 -6.53 3.30 14.83
CA ASN A 29 -7.79 2.61 14.52
C ASN A 29 -8.72 3.26 13.49
N GLN A 30 -8.20 3.97 12.49
CA GLN A 30 -9.00 4.26 11.30
C GLN A 30 -8.86 3.14 10.25
N PRO A 31 -9.96 2.47 9.87
CA PRO A 31 -9.92 1.51 8.78
C PRO A 31 -9.57 2.24 7.47
N ALA A 32 -8.49 1.85 6.82
CA ALA A 32 -8.36 1.98 5.37
C ALA A 32 -8.26 0.61 4.73
N THR A 33 -8.51 0.59 3.44
CA THR A 33 -8.69 -0.63 2.68
C THR A 33 -7.64 -0.66 1.59
N ILE A 34 -6.78 -1.68 1.62
CA ILE A 34 -5.98 -2.01 0.44
C ILE A 34 -6.91 -2.73 -0.53
N LYS A 35 -7.10 -2.18 -1.74
CA LYS A 35 -7.79 -2.87 -2.83
C LYS A 35 -6.76 -3.43 -3.81
N ILE A 36 -6.71 -4.74 -3.89
CA ILE A 36 -5.81 -5.42 -4.82
C ILE A 36 -6.60 -5.75 -6.08
N PHE A 37 -6.28 -5.04 -7.18
CA PHE A 37 -6.89 -5.30 -8.48
C PHE A 37 -6.03 -6.34 -9.20
N ARG A 38 -6.47 -7.58 -9.12
CA ARG A 38 -5.79 -8.70 -9.77
C ARG A 38 -6.04 -8.63 -11.27
N GLY A 39 -4.98 -8.71 -12.07
CA GLY A 39 -5.08 -8.93 -13.51
C GLY A 39 -5.35 -10.40 -13.86
N ASP A 40 -5.14 -11.31 -12.91
CA ASP A 40 -5.31 -12.75 -13.06
C ASP A 40 -6.08 -13.38 -11.89
N ASN A 41 -6.59 -14.60 -12.09
CA ASN A 41 -7.28 -15.38 -11.05
C ASN A 41 -6.32 -16.21 -10.17
N ASN A 42 -5.01 -16.17 -10.43
CA ASN A 42 -4.05 -17.11 -9.85
C ASN A 42 -3.16 -16.48 -8.76
N THR A 43 -3.30 -15.18 -8.48
CA THR A 43 -2.56 -14.51 -7.42
C THR A 43 -3.23 -14.66 -6.05
N ASN A 44 -2.51 -15.31 -5.11
CA ASN A 44 -2.90 -15.48 -3.73
C ASN A 44 -2.42 -14.31 -2.87
N LEU A 45 -3.33 -13.69 -2.12
CA LEU A 45 -3.02 -12.70 -1.10
C LEU A 45 -2.85 -13.39 0.25
N LYS A 46 -1.74 -13.11 0.94
CA LYS A 46 -1.53 -13.49 2.33
C LYS A 46 -1.27 -12.26 3.20
N THR A 47 -1.88 -12.22 4.37
CA THR A 47 -1.78 -11.12 5.34
C THR A 47 -1.35 -11.63 6.70
N ILE A 48 -0.69 -10.78 7.48
CA ILE A 48 -0.26 -11.10 8.83
C ILE A 48 -1.50 -11.03 9.75
N THR A 49 -1.68 -12.05 10.59
CA THR A 49 -2.70 -12.05 11.66
C THR A 49 -2.18 -11.33 12.90
N ASP A 50 -3.07 -11.08 13.86
CA ASP A 50 -2.70 -10.51 15.17
C ASP A 50 -1.70 -11.37 15.95
N HIS A 51 -1.48 -12.62 15.54
CA HIS A 51 -0.50 -13.55 16.11
C HIS A 51 0.85 -13.56 15.36
N GLY A 52 1.01 -12.72 14.34
CA GLY A 52 2.23 -12.67 13.51
C GLY A 52 2.26 -13.69 12.38
N ASP A 53 1.27 -14.58 12.29
CA ASP A 53 1.22 -15.62 11.26
C ASP A 53 0.76 -15.07 9.92
N LEU A 54 1.45 -15.44 8.84
CA LEU A 54 1.09 -15.08 7.47
C LEU A 54 0.07 -16.08 6.89
N VAL A 55 -1.21 -15.67 6.79
CA VAL A 55 -2.33 -16.54 6.38
C VAL A 55 -2.98 -16.07 5.09
N LEU A 56 -3.65 -16.98 4.37
CA LEU A 56 -4.41 -16.66 3.16
C LEU A 56 -5.55 -15.67 3.48
N ASN A 57 -5.63 -14.58 2.74
CA ASN A 57 -6.73 -13.63 2.80
C ASN A 57 -7.56 -13.76 1.51
N PRO A 58 -8.73 -14.41 1.55
CA PRO A 58 -9.60 -14.57 0.39
C PRO A 58 -10.30 -13.26 -0.02
N GLY A 59 -10.32 -12.28 0.89
CA GLY A 59 -10.81 -10.94 0.60
C GLY A 59 -9.86 -10.14 -0.28
N ASN A 60 -10.35 -8.99 -0.72
CA ASN A 60 -9.58 -7.96 -1.43
C ASN A 60 -9.44 -6.69 -0.58
N THR A 61 -9.64 -6.82 0.73
CA THR A 61 -9.70 -5.74 1.71
C THR A 61 -8.94 -6.19 2.94
N MET A 62 -8.02 -5.36 3.42
CA MET A 62 -7.40 -5.52 4.73
C MET A 62 -7.25 -4.16 5.39
N MET A 63 -7.24 -4.15 6.73
CA MET A 63 -6.97 -2.95 7.52
C MET A 63 -5.56 -2.45 7.17
N PRO A 64 -5.35 -1.13 7.05
CA PRO A 64 -4.09 -0.59 6.58
C PRO A 64 -3.06 -0.81 7.68
N CYS A 65 -1.94 -1.41 7.33
CA CYS A 65 -0.80 -1.48 8.24
C CYS A 65 0.15 -0.27 8.07
N PHE A 66 -0.26 0.80 7.37
CA PHE A 66 0.65 1.83 6.85
C PHE A 66 1.53 2.48 7.92
N PHE A 67 2.81 2.04 7.90
CA PHE A 67 4.03 2.82 7.75
C PHE A 67 4.11 4.10 8.59
N GLU A 68 4.86 4.05 9.69
CA GLU A 68 5.45 5.29 10.21
C GLU A 68 6.18 6.01 9.07
N ASP A 69 5.97 7.32 8.98
CA ASP A 69 6.55 8.24 7.99
C ASP A 69 6.15 8.05 6.51
N GLY A 70 5.22 7.14 6.21
CA GLY A 70 4.66 6.99 4.86
C GLY A 70 5.56 6.23 3.89
N GLN A 71 6.56 5.49 4.38
CA GLN A 71 7.46 4.69 3.54
C GLN A 71 7.25 3.19 3.71
N CYS A 72 7.41 2.42 2.63
CA CYS A 72 7.37 0.96 2.68
C CYS A 72 8.51 0.31 1.95
N GLN A 73 8.89 -0.89 2.40
CA GLN A 73 9.79 -1.73 1.64
C GLN A 73 9.00 -2.65 0.72
N LEU A 74 9.39 -2.66 -0.54
CA LEU A 74 8.88 -3.58 -1.55
C LEU A 74 9.97 -4.57 -1.93
N VAL A 75 9.65 -5.86 -1.85
CA VAL A 75 10.53 -6.96 -2.26
C VAL A 75 9.80 -7.79 -3.31
N LEU A 76 10.29 -7.77 -4.55
CA LEU A 76 9.78 -8.58 -5.65
C LEU A 76 10.77 -9.71 -5.94
N GLU A 77 10.42 -10.94 -5.58
CA GLU A 77 11.21 -12.14 -5.87
C GLU A 77 10.70 -12.82 -7.14
N LYS A 78 11.56 -12.96 -8.14
CA LYS A 78 11.25 -13.65 -9.40
C LYS A 78 11.38 -15.17 -9.24
N LYS A 79 10.36 -15.94 -9.65
CA LYS A 79 10.36 -17.42 -9.60
C LYS A 79 10.78 -18.04 -10.94
N LYS A 80 9.89 -18.04 -11.94
CA LYS A 80 10.09 -18.71 -13.25
C LYS A 80 10.85 -17.84 -14.25
N ASN A 81 10.51 -16.55 -14.35
CA ASN A 81 11.05 -15.63 -15.36
C ASN A 81 12.13 -14.72 -14.74
N LYS A 82 13.26 -15.31 -14.33
CA LYS A 82 14.31 -14.58 -13.59
C LYS A 82 15.00 -13.51 -14.45
N ASP A 83 15.15 -13.79 -15.73
CA ASP A 83 15.85 -12.93 -16.69
C ASP A 83 14.93 -11.89 -17.35
N SER A 84 13.60 -12.01 -17.18
CA SER A 84 12.66 -11.00 -17.67
C SER A 84 12.90 -9.65 -17.02
N ASN A 85 12.61 -8.60 -17.79
CA ASN A 85 12.62 -7.24 -17.28
C ASN A 85 11.35 -6.99 -16.46
N TYR A 86 11.51 -6.47 -15.24
CA TYR A 86 10.38 -6.07 -14.40
C TYR A 86 10.44 -4.58 -14.18
N ASP A 87 9.35 -3.90 -14.50
CA ASP A 87 9.21 -2.47 -14.28
C ASP A 87 8.22 -2.21 -13.15
N ILE A 88 8.66 -1.44 -12.15
CA ILE A 88 7.88 -1.07 -10.98
C ILE A 88 7.54 0.41 -11.14
N PHE A 89 6.25 0.71 -11.05
CA PHE A 89 5.72 2.06 -11.11
C PHE A 89 5.02 2.40 -9.81
N HIS A 90 5.27 3.60 -9.30
CA HIS A 90 4.55 4.18 -8.18
C HIS A 90 3.86 5.46 -8.63
N SER A 91 2.54 5.51 -8.46
CA SER A 91 1.69 6.65 -8.85
C SER A 91 1.91 7.11 -10.30
N GLY A 92 2.24 6.18 -11.20
CA GLY A 92 2.47 6.42 -12.64
C GLY A 92 3.90 6.75 -13.04
N ILE A 93 4.81 6.90 -12.08
CA ILE A 93 6.24 7.14 -12.31
C ILE A 93 6.98 5.80 -12.22
N ARG A 94 7.86 5.51 -13.19
CA ARG A 94 8.72 4.33 -13.12
C ARG A 94 9.79 4.60 -12.05
N ILE A 95 9.88 3.71 -11.08
CA ILE A 95 10.83 3.81 -9.95
C ILE A 95 11.75 2.59 -9.89
N THR A 96 11.75 1.74 -10.92
CA THR A 96 12.59 0.53 -10.96
C THR A 96 14.07 0.85 -10.74
N GLU A 97 14.55 1.98 -11.25
CA GLU A 97 15.93 2.42 -11.06
C GLU A 97 16.34 2.62 -9.60
N ASP A 98 15.39 2.89 -8.71
CA ASP A 98 15.63 3.06 -7.28
C ASP A 98 15.71 1.71 -6.53
N PHE A 99 15.49 0.60 -7.22
CA PHE A 99 15.53 -0.74 -6.65
C PHE A 99 16.90 -1.39 -6.83
N GLN A 100 17.37 -2.04 -5.77
CA GLN A 100 18.56 -2.87 -5.79
C GLN A 100 18.19 -4.28 -6.27
N SER A 101 18.96 -4.80 -7.22
CA SER A 101 18.87 -6.18 -7.66
C SER A 101 19.82 -7.06 -6.83
N ILE A 102 19.28 -8.03 -6.10
CA ILE A 102 20.04 -9.00 -5.31
C ILE A 102 19.55 -10.40 -5.68
N GLY A 103 20.38 -11.16 -6.39
CA GLY A 103 20.01 -12.48 -6.90
C GLY A 103 18.80 -12.40 -7.83
N SER A 104 17.71 -13.10 -7.48
CA SER A 104 16.45 -13.06 -8.21
C SER A 104 15.44 -12.04 -7.66
N SER A 105 15.88 -11.09 -6.83
CA SER A 105 14.99 -10.18 -6.12
C SER A 105 15.29 -8.72 -6.45
N LEU A 106 14.22 -7.92 -6.58
CA LEU A 106 14.28 -6.46 -6.60
C LEU A 106 13.81 -5.93 -5.26
N ILE A 107 14.63 -5.09 -4.61
CA ILE A 107 14.37 -4.58 -3.27
C ILE A 107 14.49 -3.06 -3.31
N GLY A 108 13.45 -2.37 -2.84
CA GLY A 108 13.40 -0.91 -2.85
C GLY A 108 12.50 -0.36 -1.76
N ILE A 109 12.67 0.93 -1.49
CA ILE A 109 11.81 1.70 -0.59
C ILE A 109 10.90 2.57 -1.45
N ILE A 110 9.61 2.60 -1.14
CA ILE A 110 8.62 3.45 -1.77
C ILE A 110 8.17 4.49 -0.76
N ASP A 111 8.20 5.76 -1.15
CA ASP A 111 7.69 6.87 -0.35
C ASP A 111 6.26 7.24 -0.78
N CYS A 112 5.29 6.79 0.02
CA CYS A 112 3.87 7.07 -0.14
C CYS A 112 3.41 8.34 0.61
N SER A 113 4.34 9.10 1.22
CA SER A 113 3.99 10.27 2.06
C SER A 113 3.30 11.39 1.28
N SER A 114 3.60 11.49 -0.01
CA SER A 114 3.01 12.46 -0.94
C SER A 114 1.71 11.99 -1.62
N ASP A 115 1.33 10.71 -1.44
CA ASP A 115 0.15 10.15 -2.09
C ASP A 115 -1.16 10.67 -1.48
N ILE A 116 -1.99 11.28 -2.31
CA ILE A 116 -3.26 11.88 -1.91
C ILE A 116 -4.42 10.93 -2.27
N GLY A 117 -4.92 10.21 -1.27
CA GLY A 117 -6.14 9.39 -1.37
C GLY A 117 -5.88 7.93 -1.70
N TYR A 118 -5.06 7.63 -2.71
CA TYR A 118 -4.61 6.27 -2.99
C TYR A 118 -3.13 6.22 -3.36
N THR A 119 -2.44 5.19 -2.88
CA THR A 119 -1.13 4.76 -3.39
C THR A 119 -1.36 3.74 -4.49
N GLY A 120 -0.77 3.98 -5.66
CA GLY A 120 -0.84 3.07 -6.80
C GLY A 120 0.50 2.41 -7.04
N ILE A 121 0.57 1.08 -7.04
CA ILE A 121 1.77 0.34 -7.46
C ILE A 121 1.37 -0.53 -8.63
N ASP A 122 2.00 -0.31 -9.77
CA ASP A 122 1.86 -1.15 -10.96
C ASP A 122 3.17 -1.91 -11.20
N ILE A 123 3.07 -3.20 -11.50
CA ILE A 123 4.22 -4.02 -11.91
C ILE A 123 3.98 -4.53 -13.31
N PHE A 124 4.98 -4.34 -14.17
CA PHE A 124 5.02 -4.84 -15.53
C PHE A 124 6.15 -5.84 -15.67
N ARG A 125 5.94 -6.85 -16.52
CA ARG A 125 6.99 -7.75 -17.00
C ARG A 125 7.04 -7.68 -18.52
N ASP A 126 8.19 -7.38 -19.07
CA ASP A 126 8.41 -7.31 -20.53
C ASP A 126 7.34 -6.46 -21.24
N GLY A 127 6.95 -5.34 -20.62
CA GLY A 127 5.92 -4.41 -21.12
C GLY A 127 4.46 -4.81 -20.84
N VAL A 128 4.20 -5.99 -20.27
CA VAL A 128 2.85 -6.47 -19.92
C VAL A 128 2.57 -6.19 -18.44
N LYS A 129 1.47 -5.51 -18.13
CA LYS A 129 1.04 -5.29 -16.73
C LYS A 129 0.62 -6.62 -16.11
N ILE A 130 1.31 -7.01 -15.04
CA ILE A 130 1.03 -8.27 -14.31
C ILE A 130 0.36 -8.03 -12.96
N LEU A 131 0.49 -6.83 -12.39
CA LEU A 131 -0.10 -6.51 -11.10
C LEU A 131 -0.47 -5.02 -11.01
N LYS A 132 -1.61 -4.74 -10.36
CA LYS A 132 -1.99 -3.40 -9.91
C LYS A 132 -2.48 -3.44 -8.47
N ILE A 133 -1.82 -2.67 -7.62
CA ILE A 133 -2.22 -2.46 -6.23
C ILE A 133 -2.73 -1.02 -6.12
N SER A 134 -3.87 -0.84 -5.46
CA SER A 134 -4.40 0.48 -5.16
C SER A 134 -4.86 0.52 -3.72
N GLU A 135 -4.24 1.40 -2.95
CA GLU A 135 -4.30 1.37 -1.51
C GLU A 135 -4.85 2.67 -0.98
N GLU A 136 -5.96 2.63 -0.25
CA GLU A 136 -6.57 3.85 0.26
C GLU A 136 -5.73 4.43 1.41
N ASN A 137 -5.34 5.71 1.28
CA ASN A 137 -4.51 6.40 2.27
C ASN A 137 -5.39 7.07 3.34
N VAL A 138 -5.27 6.63 4.60
CA VAL A 138 -6.05 7.07 5.78
C VAL A 138 -6.03 8.60 5.95
N ARG A 139 -4.91 9.28 5.59
CA ARG A 139 -4.75 10.73 5.76
C ARG A 139 -5.87 11.55 5.11
N GLN A 140 -6.47 11.07 4.01
CA GLN A 140 -7.59 11.74 3.36
C GLN A 140 -8.93 11.63 4.12
N ARG A 141 -9.23 10.51 4.79
CA ARG A 141 -10.49 10.38 5.58
C ARG A 141 -10.57 11.47 6.65
N ILE A 142 -9.44 11.77 7.28
CA ILE A 142 -9.31 12.81 8.30
C ILE A 142 -9.44 14.21 7.67
N SER A 143 -8.75 14.47 6.56
CA SER A 143 -8.84 15.76 5.86
C SER A 143 -10.27 16.06 5.38
N ARG A 144 -10.94 15.07 4.77
CA ARG A 144 -12.36 15.17 4.37
C ARG A 144 -13.29 15.38 5.56
N GLY A 145 -13.06 14.69 6.67
CA GLY A 145 -13.81 14.87 7.91
C GLY A 145 -13.68 16.29 8.47
N LYS A 146 -12.46 16.84 8.51
CA LYS A 146 -12.20 18.22 8.95
C LYS A 146 -12.86 19.25 8.03
N LYS A 147 -12.75 19.08 6.71
CA LYS A 147 -13.38 19.97 5.72
C LYS A 147 -14.91 19.97 5.84
N LYS A 148 -15.52 18.79 5.99
CA LYS A 148 -16.98 18.66 6.16
C LYS A 148 -17.46 19.28 7.46
N LEU A 149 -16.69 19.17 8.55
CA LEU A 149 -16.97 19.83 9.83
C LEU A 149 -16.92 21.36 9.70
N SER A 150 -15.87 21.91 9.08
CA SER A 150 -15.76 23.36 8.87
C SER A 150 -16.88 23.92 7.99
N GLU A 151 -17.26 23.20 6.93
CA GLU A 151 -18.38 23.59 6.06
C GLU A 151 -19.74 23.52 6.79
N THR A 152 -19.90 22.60 7.75
CA THR A 152 -21.13 22.49 8.54
C THR A 152 -21.25 23.62 9.55
N LEU A 153 -20.15 23.96 10.22
CA LEU A 153 -20.09 25.08 11.17
C LEU A 153 -20.31 26.43 10.45
N ALA A 154 -19.66 26.64 9.29
CA ALA A 154 -19.88 27.85 8.50
C ALA A 154 -21.35 28.03 8.05
N LYS A 155 -22.02 26.93 7.67
CA LYS A 155 -23.45 26.95 7.32
C LYS A 155 -24.40 27.15 8.50
N GLN A 156 -23.94 26.88 9.73
CA GLN A 156 -24.71 27.16 10.94
C GLN A 156 -24.58 28.63 11.34
N ASP A 157 -23.38 29.21 11.22
CA ASP A 157 -23.15 30.64 11.47
C ASP A 157 -23.89 31.54 10.45
N GLU A 158 -24.00 31.12 9.18
CA GLU A 158 -24.79 31.83 8.18
C GLU A 158 -26.32 31.78 8.42
N LYS A 159 -26.81 30.85 9.23
CA LYS A 159 -28.25 30.74 9.58
C LYS A 159 -28.64 31.51 10.85
N LEU A 160 -27.67 32.09 11.53
CA LEU A 160 -27.84 32.86 12.77
C LEU A 160 -28.00 34.38 12.53
N TYR A 161 -28.06 34.82 11.27
CA TYR A 161 -28.31 36.19 10.83
C TYR A 161 -29.52 36.29 9.91
#